data_AF-A0A497Q8A4-F1
#
_entry.id   AF-A0A497Q8A4-F1
#
_cell.length_a   1.000
_cell.length_b   1.000
_cell.length_c   1.000
_cell.angle_alpha   90.00
_cell.angle_beta   90.00
_cell.angle_gamma   90.00
#
_symmetry.space_group_name_H-M   'P 1'
#
loop_
_entity.id
_entity.type
_entity.pdbx_description
1 polymer ?
#
loop_
_entity_poly.entity_id
_entity_poly.type
_entity_poly.pdbx_seq_one_letter_code
_entity_poly.pdbx_strand_id
1 'polypeptide(L)'
;MGFVAFQELWKRVTPDGRRKYDVMLLLRPSKKNKRLFASYERECGIEPISGSGVVEGDGFKIVWGDATNYDDILEAVRGTDWVLSPMAFIAPAADHNPEMSKAVNTTAVEYVVRAIHEVGGEGPHQTHLCGICG
;
A
#
# COMPACT_ATOMS: atom_id res chain seq x y z
N MET A 1 -9.19 -8.94 2.33
CA MET A 1 -9.76 -8.30 1.13
C MET A 1 -8.71 -7.53 0.33
N GLY A 2 -7.80 -6.77 0.95
CA GLY A 2 -6.76 -6.01 0.22
C GLY A 2 -5.90 -6.82 -0.76
N PHE A 3 -5.44 -8.02 -0.40
CA PHE A 3 -4.64 -8.85 -1.31
C PHE A 3 -5.39 -9.27 -2.59
N VAL A 4 -6.70 -9.53 -2.51
CA VAL A 4 -7.50 -9.88 -3.70
C VAL A 4 -7.64 -8.67 -4.62
N ALA A 5 -7.87 -7.48 -4.07
CA ALA A 5 -7.89 -6.24 -4.85
C ALA A 5 -6.54 -6.02 -5.58
N PHE A 6 -5.43 -6.24 -4.87
CA PHE A 6 -4.09 -6.22 -5.47
C PHE A 6 -3.98 -7.22 -6.63
N GLN A 7 -4.36 -8.49 -6.44
CA GLN A 7 -4.28 -9.51 -7.49
C GLN A 7 -5.12 -9.14 -8.72
N GLU A 8 -6.28 -8.53 -8.52
CA GLU A 8 -7.16 -8.12 -9.63
C GLU A 8 -6.61 -6.94 -10.43
N LEU A 9 -5.83 -6.06 -9.81
CA LEU A 9 -5.09 -5.00 -10.51
C LEU A 9 -3.84 -5.55 -11.19
N TRP A 10 -3.09 -6.41 -10.50
CA TRP A 10 -1.84 -7.00 -10.98
C TRP A 10 -2.01 -7.75 -12.31
N LYS A 11 -3.13 -8.46 -12.47
CA LYS A 11 -3.44 -9.23 -13.69
C LYS A 11 -3.91 -8.36 -14.87
N ARG A 12 -4.18 -7.06 -14.67
CA ARG A 12 -4.62 -6.19 -15.77
C ARG A 12 -3.42 -5.83 -16.62
N VAL A 13 -3.47 -6.23 -17.88
CA VAL A 13 -2.45 -5.90 -18.87
C VAL A 13 -3.05 -5.13 -20.03
N THR A 14 -2.23 -4.31 -20.68
CA THR A 14 -2.53 -3.64 -21.94
C THR A 14 -2.43 -4.62 -23.12
N PRO A 15 -2.95 -4.28 -24.32
CA PRO A 15 -2.88 -5.16 -25.49
C PRO A 15 -1.47 -5.56 -25.92
N ASP A 16 -0.46 -4.74 -25.62
CA ASP A 16 0.97 -5.01 -25.85
C ASP A 16 1.63 -5.83 -24.73
N GLY A 17 0.86 -6.32 -23.77
CA GLY A 17 1.32 -7.27 -22.74
C GLY A 17 1.98 -6.65 -21.51
N ARG A 18 2.00 -5.31 -21.39
CA ARG A 18 2.53 -4.62 -20.20
C ARG A 18 1.49 -4.55 -19.10
N ARG A 19 1.92 -4.43 -17.83
CA ARG A 19 0.99 -4.15 -16.72
C ARG A 19 0.27 -2.83 -16.99
N LYS A 20 -1.04 -2.82 -16.76
CA LYS A 20 -1.90 -1.65 -17.01
C LYS A 20 -1.71 -0.57 -15.94
N TYR A 21 -1.33 -0.96 -14.74
CA TYR A 21 -1.17 -0.06 -13.60
C TYR A 21 0.19 -0.26 -12.99
N ASP A 22 0.78 0.85 -12.56
CA ASP A 22 1.83 0.80 -11.56
C ASP A 22 1.16 0.58 -10.20
N VAL A 23 1.81 -0.13 -9.28
CA VAL A 23 1.16 -0.51 -8.02
C VAL A 23 2.07 -0.13 -6.88
N MET A 24 1.55 0.66 -5.94
CA MET A 24 2.21 0.99 -4.69
C MET A 24 1.48 0.24 -3.58
N LEU A 25 2.14 -0.49 -2.67
CA LEU A 25 1.51 -1.03 -1.46
C LEU A 25 2.17 -0.51 -0.17
N LEU A 26 1.36 -0.15 0.83
CA LEU A 26 1.86 0.07 2.20
C LEU A 26 1.53 -1.16 3.03
N LEU A 27 2.57 -1.89 3.46
CA LEU A 27 2.41 -3.17 4.14
C LEU A 27 3.29 -3.23 5.38
N ARG A 28 2.76 -3.77 6.49
CA ARG A 28 3.61 -4.09 7.65
C ARG A 28 4.68 -5.11 7.26
N PRO A 29 5.95 -4.97 7.70
CA PRO A 29 7.04 -5.90 7.41
C PRO A 29 6.95 -7.20 8.21
N SER A 30 5.75 -7.76 8.35
CA SER A 30 5.55 -9.05 9.01
C SER A 30 6.12 -10.18 8.13
N LYS A 31 6.60 -11.25 8.78
CA LYS A 31 7.08 -12.46 8.09
C LYS A 31 6.04 -13.00 7.09
N LYS A 32 4.75 -12.87 7.41
CA LYS A 32 3.65 -13.29 6.55
C LYS A 32 3.57 -12.43 5.28
N ASN A 33 3.56 -11.10 5.41
CA ASN A 33 3.48 -10.20 4.26
C ASN A 33 4.72 -10.29 3.38
N LYS A 34 5.91 -10.31 3.97
CA LYS A 34 7.18 -10.50 3.24
C LYS A 34 7.16 -11.78 2.41
N ARG A 35 6.71 -12.89 2.99
CA ARG A 35 6.57 -14.16 2.26
C ARG A 35 5.52 -14.07 1.14
N LEU A 36 4.39 -13.40 1.40
CA LEU A 36 3.30 -13.26 0.43
C LEU A 36 3.72 -12.43 -0.79
N PHE A 37 4.55 -11.41 -0.60
CA PHE A 37 4.97 -10.49 -1.66
C PHE A 37 6.31 -10.81 -2.32
N ALA A 38 7.09 -11.75 -1.76
CA ALA A 38 8.41 -12.12 -2.29
C ALA A 38 8.42 -12.56 -3.76
N SER A 39 7.36 -13.22 -4.25
CA SER A 39 7.27 -13.60 -5.67
C SER A 39 7.09 -12.39 -6.58
N TYR A 40 6.34 -11.38 -6.13
CA TYR A 40 6.06 -10.16 -6.87
C TYR A 40 7.28 -9.22 -6.87
N GLU A 41 7.99 -9.11 -5.74
CA GLU A 41 9.29 -8.43 -5.66
C GLU A 41 10.27 -9.04 -6.68
N ARG A 42 10.40 -10.37 -6.70
CA ARG A 42 11.28 -11.07 -7.66
C ARG A 42 10.86 -10.86 -9.12
N GLU A 43 9.56 -10.93 -9.43
CA GLU A 43 9.03 -10.70 -10.78
C GLU A 43 9.43 -9.32 -11.31
N CYS A 44 9.54 -8.33 -10.42
CA CYS A 44 9.89 -6.95 -10.75
C CYS A 44 11.38 -6.63 -10.57
N GLY A 45 12.23 -7.63 -10.31
CA GLY A 45 13.67 -7.43 -10.11
C GLY A 45 14.05 -6.68 -8.83
N ILE A 46 13.18 -6.71 -7.81
CA ILE A 46 13.38 -6.04 -6.53
C ILE A 46 14.16 -6.95 -5.58
N GLU A 47 15.22 -6.40 -4.97
CA GLU A 47 15.94 -7.06 -3.87
C GLU A 47 15.17 -6.90 -2.54
N PRO A 48 14.73 -8.00 -1.89
CA PRO A 48 13.92 -7.92 -0.67
C PRO A 48 14.72 -7.40 0.53
N ILE A 49 14.09 -6.51 1.31
CA ILE A 49 14.61 -6.05 2.61
C ILE A 49 13.95 -6.81 3.76
N SER A 50 14.66 -6.98 4.89
CA SER A 50 14.18 -7.76 6.04
C SER A 50 13.19 -7.00 6.94
N GLY A 51 13.26 -5.67 6.96
CA GLY A 51 12.49 -4.81 7.85
C GLY A 51 11.64 -3.77 7.10
N SER A 52 11.47 -2.62 7.76
CA SER A 52 10.81 -1.45 7.19
C SER A 52 11.68 -0.75 6.15
N GLY A 53 11.06 0.00 5.26
CA GLY A 53 11.73 0.77 4.20
C GLY A 53 10.98 0.69 2.88
N VAL A 54 11.52 1.33 1.85
CA VAL A 54 10.91 1.38 0.52
C VAL A 54 11.67 0.47 -0.43
N VAL A 55 10.94 -0.29 -1.23
CA VAL A 55 11.48 -1.07 -2.34
C VAL A 55 10.67 -0.80 -3.60
N GLU A 56 11.32 -0.75 -4.76
CA GLU A 56 10.67 -0.40 -6.02
C GLU A 56 11.38 -1.02 -7.22
N GLY A 57 10.62 -1.45 -8.22
CA GLY A 57 11.12 -1.98 -9.47
C GLY A 57 9.98 -2.26 -10.45
N ASP A 58 10.21 -2.01 -11.74
CA ASP A 58 9.29 -2.32 -12.84
C ASP A 58 7.83 -1.88 -12.59
N GLY A 59 7.59 -0.66 -12.10
CA GLY A 59 6.23 -0.16 -11.82
C GLY A 59 5.57 -0.78 -10.58
N PHE A 60 6.32 -1.48 -9.73
CA PHE A 60 5.85 -1.98 -8.44
C PHE A 60 6.68 -1.38 -7.30
N LYS A 61 6.00 -0.71 -6.37
CA LYS A 61 6.57 -0.10 -5.17
C LYS A 61 5.92 -0.70 -3.92
N ILE A 62 6.72 -0.99 -2.90
CA ILE A 62 6.22 -1.35 -1.58
C ILE A 62 6.88 -0.44 -0.55
N VAL A 63 6.05 0.28 0.21
CA VAL A 63 6.45 0.88 1.49
C VAL A 63 6.21 -0.19 2.56
N TRP A 64 7.30 -0.77 3.06
CA TRP A 64 7.27 -1.65 4.22
C TRP A 64 7.19 -0.79 5.48
N GLY A 65 5.97 -0.47 5.93
CA GLY A 65 5.70 0.52 6.98
C GLY A 65 4.42 0.26 7.76
N ASP A 66 3.99 1.24 8.55
CA ASP A 66 2.78 1.17 9.38
C ASP A 66 1.81 2.32 9.05
N ALA A 67 0.54 2.00 8.89
CA ALA A 67 -0.50 2.97 8.59
C ALA A 67 -0.74 4.01 9.71
N THR A 68 -0.33 3.67 10.94
CA THR A 68 -0.39 4.57 12.10
C THR A 68 0.80 5.53 12.15
N ASN A 69 1.76 5.40 11.22
CA ASN A 69 2.83 6.36 11.00
C ASN A 69 2.50 7.25 9.79
N TYR A 70 2.51 8.57 10.01
CA TYR A 70 2.17 9.53 8.96
C TYR A 70 3.20 9.57 7.82
N ASP A 71 4.49 9.42 8.12
CA ASP A 71 5.56 9.50 7.11
C ASP A 71 5.49 8.32 6.15
N ASP A 72 5.16 7.12 6.66
CA ASP A 72 4.93 5.93 5.84
C ASP A 72 3.71 6.13 4.91
N ILE A 73 2.65 6.77 5.39
CA ILE A 73 1.47 7.13 4.59
C ILE A 73 1.83 8.18 3.53
N LEU A 74 2.57 9.20 3.91
CA LEU A 74 2.98 10.26 3.00
C LEU A 74 3.83 9.70 1.85
N GLU A 75 4.79 8.84 2.17
CA GLU A 75 5.64 8.16 1.18
C GLU A 75 4.83 7.22 0.26
N ALA A 76 3.81 6.57 0.81
CA ALA A 76 2.90 5.71 0.07
C ALA A 76 1.94 6.48 -0.87
N VAL A 77 1.58 7.71 -0.52
CA VAL A 77 0.65 8.57 -1.28
C VAL A 77 1.36 9.41 -2.33
N ARG A 78 2.65 9.73 -2.14
CA ARG A 78 3.45 10.51 -3.09
C ARG A 78 3.45 9.89 -4.49
N GLY A 79 3.14 10.72 -5.48
CA GLY A 79 3.09 10.35 -6.89
C GLY A 79 1.86 9.54 -7.29
N THR A 80 0.93 9.24 -6.38
CA THR A 80 -0.22 8.37 -6.66
C THR A 80 -1.44 9.12 -7.19
N ASP A 81 -2.04 8.64 -8.28
CA ASP A 81 -3.32 9.20 -8.78
C ASP A 81 -4.55 8.74 -7.98
N TRP A 82 -4.59 7.46 -7.58
CA TRP A 82 -5.78 6.81 -7.02
C TRP A 82 -5.45 6.04 -5.74
N VAL A 83 -5.98 6.50 -4.61
CA VAL A 83 -5.82 5.80 -3.35
C VAL A 83 -7.02 4.89 -3.08
N LEU A 84 -6.79 3.59 -2.89
CA LEU A 84 -7.79 2.63 -2.40
C LEU A 84 -7.36 2.13 -1.02
N SER A 85 -8.12 2.47 0.03
CA SER A 85 -7.84 1.99 1.39
C SER A 85 -8.76 0.82 1.77
N PRO A 86 -8.30 -0.45 1.67
CA PRO A 86 -9.04 -1.61 2.18
C PRO A 86 -8.71 -1.92 3.65
N MET A 87 -8.11 -0.99 4.40
CA MET A 87 -7.79 -1.18 5.80
C MET A 87 -9.02 -1.25 6.68
N ALA A 88 -9.00 -2.20 7.61
CA ALA A 88 -9.85 -2.16 8.78
C ALA A 88 -9.26 -3.04 9.88
N PHE A 89 -9.31 -2.56 11.11
CA PHE A 89 -9.24 -3.37 12.31
C PHE A 89 -10.66 -3.74 12.72
N ILE A 90 -11.01 -5.02 12.65
CA ILE A 90 -12.40 -5.50 12.74
C ILE A 90 -12.66 -6.32 14.01
N ALA A 91 -13.94 -6.47 14.36
CA ALA A 91 -14.38 -7.31 15.46
C ALA A 91 -13.97 -8.79 15.27
N PRO A 92 -13.70 -9.54 16.36
CA PRO A 92 -13.81 -9.10 17.77
C PRO A 92 -12.55 -8.38 18.28
N ALA A 93 -11.45 -8.35 17.52
CA ALA A 93 -10.20 -7.74 17.96
C ALA A 93 -10.34 -6.22 18.19
N ALA A 94 -11.13 -5.55 17.35
CA ALA A 94 -11.47 -4.14 17.49
C ALA A 94 -12.21 -3.83 18.80
N ASP A 95 -13.13 -4.70 19.22
CA ASP A 95 -13.92 -4.50 20.43
C ASP A 95 -13.06 -4.63 21.69
N HIS A 96 -12.08 -5.53 21.66
CA HIS A 96 -11.14 -5.73 22.77
C HIS A 96 -9.99 -4.70 22.80
N ASN A 97 -9.75 -3.99 21.70
CA ASN A 97 -8.67 -3.01 21.60
C ASN A 97 -9.15 -1.73 20.86
N PRO A 98 -9.94 -0.89 21.56
CA PRO A 98 -10.53 0.30 20.97
C PRO A 98 -9.49 1.36 20.55
N GLU A 99 -8.36 1.44 21.26
CA GLU A 99 -7.27 2.36 20.89
C GLU A 99 -6.65 1.98 19.55
N MET A 100 -6.37 0.69 19.34
CA MET A 100 -5.89 0.21 18.03
C MET A 100 -6.96 0.37 16.95
N SER A 101 -8.23 0.14 17.28
CA SER A 101 -9.35 0.38 16.36
C SER A 101 -9.38 1.83 15.90
N LYS A 102 -9.28 2.79 16.82
CA LYS A 102 -9.22 4.24 16.49
C LYS A 102 -7.99 4.58 15.66
N ALA A 103 -6.81 4.07 16.05
CA ALA A 103 -5.57 4.34 15.34
C ALA A 103 -5.61 3.87 13.88
N VAL A 104 -6.15 2.67 13.61
CA VAL A 104 -6.21 2.09 12.25
C VAL A 104 -7.41 2.59 11.45
N ASN A 105 -8.60 2.64 12.05
CA ASN A 105 -9.84 2.90 11.30
C ASN A 105 -10.15 4.38 11.16
N THR A 106 -9.63 5.23 12.05
CA THR A 106 -9.89 6.67 12.04
C THR A 106 -8.61 7.44 11.74
N THR A 107 -7.60 7.35 12.60
CA THR A 107 -6.40 8.17 12.48
C THR A 107 -5.61 7.89 11.21
N ALA A 108 -5.41 6.62 10.83
CA ALA A 108 -4.73 6.30 9.58
C ALA A 108 -5.50 6.79 8.33
N VAL A 109 -6.84 6.81 8.38
CA VAL A 109 -7.67 7.36 7.28
C VAL A 109 -7.53 8.89 7.21
N GLU A 110 -7.51 9.58 8.36
CA GLU A 110 -7.22 11.01 8.43
C GLU A 110 -5.83 11.33 7.86
N TYR A 111 -4.83 10.49 8.14
CA TYR A 111 -3.49 10.60 7.56
C TYR A 111 -3.49 10.46 6.05
N VAL A 112 -4.25 9.50 5.48
CA VAL A 112 -4.38 9.37 4.03
C VAL A 112 -4.96 10.65 3.42
N VAL A 113 -6.07 11.16 3.96
CA VAL A 113 -6.70 12.39 3.46
C VAL A 113 -5.74 13.57 3.55
N ARG A 114 -5.04 13.71 4.69
CA ARG A 114 -4.05 14.76 4.90
C ARG A 114 -2.89 14.65 3.90
N ALA A 115 -2.34 13.44 3.69
CA ALA A 115 -1.27 13.22 2.74
C ALA A 115 -1.69 13.56 1.31
N ILE A 116 -2.90 13.19 0.89
CA ILE A 116 -3.46 13.56 -0.43
C ILE A 116 -3.48 15.09 -0.61
N HIS A 117 -3.92 15.83 0.42
CA HIS A 117 -3.89 17.30 0.37
C HIS A 117 -2.48 17.87 0.37
N GLU A 118 -1.55 17.26 1.10
CA GLU A 118 -0.17 17.74 1.23
C GLU A 118 0.64 17.53 -0.06
N VAL A 119 0.50 16.37 -0.71
CA VAL A 119 1.23 16.09 -1.96
C VAL A 119 0.68 16.89 -3.14
N GLY A 120 -0.57 17.35 -3.07
CA GLY A 120 -1.24 18.04 -4.16
C GLY A 120 -1.46 17.16 -5.40
N GLY A 121 -2.16 17.68 -6.40
CA GLY A 121 -2.26 17.02 -7.70
C GLY A 121 -1.06 17.39 -8.56
N GLU A 122 0.11 16.78 -8.34
CA GLU A 122 1.30 17.01 -9.16
C GLU A 122 1.60 15.82 -10.08
N GLY A 123 1.67 16.08 -11.40
CA GLY A 123 2.27 15.17 -12.39
C GLY A 123 1.30 14.46 -13.34
N PRO A 124 1.80 13.92 -14.47
CA PRO A 124 0.99 13.14 -15.41
C PRO A 124 0.54 11.82 -14.78
N HIS A 125 -0.68 11.41 -15.09
CA HIS A 125 -1.38 10.28 -14.49
C HIS A 125 -0.60 8.95 -14.54
N GLN A 126 0.06 8.57 -13.46
CA GLN A 126 0.48 7.20 -13.17
C GLN A 126 -0.39 6.63 -12.05
N THR A 127 -1.25 5.69 -12.44
CA THR A 127 -2.15 5.00 -11.52
C THR A 127 -1.31 4.22 -10.53
N HIS A 128 -1.30 4.62 -9.26
CA HIS A 128 -0.66 3.88 -8.17
C HIS A 128 -1.70 3.65 -7.07
N LEU A 129 -2.00 2.38 -6.77
CA LEU A 129 -3.06 2.03 -5.83
C LEU A 129 -2.54 1.60 -4.45
N CYS A 130 -2.57 2.51 -3.47
CA CYS A 130 -2.10 2.24 -2.11
C CYS A 130 -2.98 1.25 -1.31
N GLY A 131 -2.75 -0.05 -1.48
CA GLY A 131 -3.40 -1.08 -0.68
C GLY A 131 -2.80 -1.18 0.72
N ILE A 132 -3.23 -0.31 1.64
CA ILE A 132 -2.74 -0.38 3.02
C ILE A 132 -3.36 -1.61 3.70
N CYS A 133 -2.55 -2.56 4.14
CA CYS A 133 -3.01 -3.75 4.86
C CYS A 133 -2.36 -3.81 6.24
N GLY A 134 -3.19 -3.68 7.28
CA GLY A 134 -2.85 -4.07 8.65
C GLY A 134 -2.52 -5.55 8.70
#